data_AF-A0A6N7IBZ3-F1
#
_entry.id   AF-A0A6N7IBZ3-F1
#
_cell.length_a   1.000
_cell.length_b   1.000
_cell.length_c   1.000
_cell.angle_alpha   90.00
_cell.angle_beta   90.00
_cell.angle_gamma   90.00
#
_symmetry.space_group_name_H-M   'P 1'
#
loop_
_entity.id
_entity.type
_entity.pdbx_description
1 polymer ?
#
loop_
_entity_poly.entity_id
_entity_poly.type
_entity_poly.pdbx_seq_one_letter_code
_entity_poly.pdbx_strand_id
1 'polypeptide(L)'
;MPRRDPPPERSYRGRSAAERRAERRERLMAAGLDLFGTEGYTAISIERLCTTAGVSTRNFYEEFPNREALLIALHDRITHRAAGAVTEALADAEDADLARRIELSARAYLATTASDPRWARIAHVEVVGVSTAVEQHRLEWRRRWTEFLEAEATRAVQPGEACERDYHLTAVAFIGAVNELVYHWSIHGRRPSLDDLTAELVRLAVGILMTP
;
A
#
# COMPACT_ATOMS: atom_id res chain seq x y z
N MET A 1 2.86 40.09 -41.63
CA MET A 1 2.92 38.62 -41.61
C MET A 1 2.14 38.12 -40.39
N PRO A 2 0.95 37.51 -40.52
CA PRO A 2 0.29 36.91 -39.37
C PRO A 2 0.93 35.55 -39.06
N ARG A 3 1.22 35.30 -37.78
CA ARG A 3 1.73 34.03 -37.25
C ARG A 3 0.70 32.92 -37.50
N ARG A 4 1.18 31.77 -37.94
CA ARG A 4 0.40 30.56 -38.22
C ARG A 4 0.26 29.78 -36.92
N ASP A 5 -0.96 29.65 -36.41
CA ASP A 5 -1.25 28.80 -35.24
C ASP A 5 -0.90 27.34 -35.51
N PRO A 6 -0.40 26.60 -34.50
CA PRO A 6 -0.10 25.18 -34.66
C PRO A 6 -1.39 24.37 -34.90
N PRO A 7 -1.34 23.32 -35.74
CA PRO A 7 -2.53 22.56 -36.09
C PRO A 7 -3.09 21.82 -34.86
N PRO A 8 -4.42 21.70 -34.74
CA PRO A 8 -5.05 21.04 -33.61
C PRO A 8 -4.64 19.57 -33.55
N GLU A 9 -4.23 19.10 -32.37
CA GLU A 9 -4.02 17.68 -32.08
C GLU A 9 -5.26 16.89 -32.48
N ARG A 10 -5.13 16.09 -33.53
CA ARG A 10 -6.25 15.35 -34.12
C ARG A 10 -6.74 14.29 -33.14
N SER A 11 -7.83 14.61 -32.45
CA SER A 11 -8.75 13.68 -31.80
C SER A 11 -9.24 12.64 -32.81
N TYR A 12 -8.65 11.45 -32.81
CA TYR A 12 -9.21 10.28 -33.50
C TYR A 12 -9.82 9.36 -32.44
N ARG A 13 -11.16 9.23 -32.46
CA ARG A 13 -12.02 8.42 -31.56
C ARG A 13 -12.34 8.96 -30.15
N GLY A 14 -12.59 10.26 -30.00
CA GLY A 14 -13.38 10.80 -28.87
C GLY A 14 -12.77 10.66 -27.47
N ARG A 15 -11.53 10.17 -27.35
CA ARG A 15 -10.73 10.19 -26.12
C ARG A 15 -9.50 11.08 -26.33
N SER A 16 -9.15 11.89 -25.34
CA SER A 16 -7.92 12.68 -25.35
C SER A 16 -6.68 11.77 -25.30
N ALA A 17 -5.51 12.32 -25.66
CA ALA A 17 -4.26 11.59 -25.51
C ALA A 17 -3.99 11.19 -24.04
N ALA A 18 -4.39 12.06 -23.09
CA ALA A 18 -4.28 11.80 -21.66
C ALA A 18 -5.16 10.62 -21.20
N GLU A 19 -6.40 10.52 -21.69
CA GLU A 19 -7.30 9.42 -21.34
C GLU A 19 -6.78 8.07 -21.84
N ARG A 20 -6.26 8.02 -23.08
CA ARG A 20 -5.63 6.80 -23.62
C ARG A 20 -4.41 6.40 -22.81
N ARG A 21 -3.61 7.39 -22.36
CA ARG A 21 -2.44 7.15 -21.51
C ARG A 21 -2.85 6.57 -20.16
N ALA A 22 -3.85 7.16 -19.51
CA ALA A 22 -4.38 6.69 -18.24
C ALA A 22 -4.95 5.27 -18.34
N GLU A 23 -5.77 4.98 -19.36
CA GLU A 23 -6.32 3.64 -19.60
C GLU A 23 -5.22 2.59 -19.83
N ARG A 24 -4.17 2.95 -20.57
CA ARG A 24 -3.00 2.10 -20.77
C ARG A 24 -2.25 1.83 -19.47
N ARG A 25 -2.00 2.88 -18.67
CA ARG A 25 -1.37 2.75 -17.35
C ARG A 25 -2.19 1.83 -16.45
N GLU A 26 -3.50 1.99 -16.40
CA GLU A 26 -4.38 1.11 -15.60
C GLU A 26 -4.34 -0.34 -16.05
N ARG A 27 -4.32 -0.62 -17.36
CA ARG A 27 -4.19 -2.00 -17.87
C ARG A 27 -2.86 -2.64 -17.48
N LEU A 28 -1.77 -1.87 -17.52
CA LEU A 28 -0.46 -2.33 -17.07
C LEU A 28 -0.43 -2.58 -15.55
N MET A 29 -1.04 -1.69 -14.76
CA MET A 29 -1.19 -1.86 -13.31
C MET A 29 -2.03 -3.10 -12.97
N ALA A 30 -3.15 -3.32 -13.68
CA ALA A 30 -3.99 -4.50 -13.48
C ALA A 30 -3.26 -5.80 -13.83
N ALA A 31 -2.54 -5.83 -14.95
CA ALA A 31 -1.73 -6.99 -15.34
C ALA A 31 -0.58 -7.25 -14.35
N GLY A 32 0.07 -6.19 -13.85
CA GLY A 32 1.11 -6.30 -12.83
C GLY A 32 0.57 -6.82 -11.50
N LEU A 33 -0.59 -6.33 -11.05
CA LEU A 33 -1.26 -6.84 -9.85
C LEU A 33 -1.56 -8.33 -9.98
N ASP A 34 -2.11 -8.73 -11.13
CA ASP A 34 -2.48 -10.12 -11.37
C ASP A 34 -1.26 -11.03 -11.39
N LEU A 35 -0.28 -10.73 -12.25
CA LEU A 35 0.88 -11.58 -12.46
C LEU A 35 1.84 -11.58 -11.27
N PHE A 36 2.21 -10.41 -10.73
CA PHE A 36 3.10 -10.35 -9.57
C PHE A 36 2.42 -10.92 -8.32
N GLY A 37 1.12 -10.67 -8.16
CA GLY A 37 0.34 -11.13 -7.01
C GLY A 37 0.01 -12.62 -7.01
N THR A 38 0.11 -13.32 -8.14
CA THR A 38 -0.22 -14.76 -8.25
C THR A 38 0.98 -15.64 -8.57
N GLU A 39 1.87 -15.19 -9.44
CA GLU A 39 3.01 -15.97 -9.93
C GLU A 39 4.37 -15.45 -9.41
N GLY A 40 4.38 -14.28 -8.78
CA GLY A 40 5.56 -13.63 -8.21
C GLY A 40 6.32 -12.75 -9.21
N TYR A 41 7.00 -11.73 -8.71
CA TYR A 41 7.68 -10.70 -9.51
C TYR A 41 8.80 -11.28 -10.38
N THR A 42 9.64 -12.15 -9.81
CA THR A 42 10.85 -12.67 -10.47
C THR A 42 10.53 -13.46 -11.75
N ALA A 43 9.40 -14.18 -11.77
CA ALA A 43 9.00 -15.07 -12.87
C ALA A 43 8.40 -14.33 -14.09
N ILE A 44 8.14 -13.03 -14.00
CA ILE A 44 7.28 -12.32 -14.96
C ILE A 44 8.09 -11.38 -15.86
N SER A 45 8.07 -11.62 -17.17
CA SER A 45 8.74 -10.78 -18.16
C SER A 45 7.90 -9.57 -18.59
N ILE A 46 8.54 -8.58 -19.23
CA ILE A 46 7.84 -7.42 -19.81
C ILE A 46 6.91 -7.86 -20.95
N GLU A 47 7.31 -8.83 -21.75
CA GLU A 47 6.47 -9.38 -22.82
C GLU A 47 5.19 -9.96 -22.25
N ARG A 48 5.28 -10.75 -21.17
CA ARG A 48 4.12 -11.35 -20.51
C ARG A 48 3.19 -10.28 -19.93
N LEU A 49 3.73 -9.24 -19.31
CA LEU A 49 2.96 -8.07 -18.85
C LEU A 49 2.22 -7.39 -20.01
N CYS A 50 2.92 -7.16 -21.12
CA CYS A 50 2.37 -6.51 -22.31
C CYS A 50 1.24 -7.33 -22.94
N THR A 51 1.43 -8.65 -23.11
CA THR A 51 0.41 -9.57 -23.61
C THR A 51 -0.82 -9.57 -22.72
N THR A 52 -0.64 -9.64 -21.40
CA THR A 52 -1.74 -9.66 -20.42
C THR A 52 -2.50 -8.32 -20.40
N ALA A 53 -1.80 -7.19 -20.50
CA ALA A 53 -2.40 -5.87 -20.55
C ALA A 53 -2.99 -5.49 -21.92
N GLY A 54 -2.72 -6.28 -22.97
CA GLY A 54 -3.10 -5.95 -24.35
C GLY A 54 -2.43 -4.67 -24.86
N VAL A 55 -1.13 -4.49 -24.58
CA VAL A 55 -0.33 -3.34 -25.01
C VAL A 55 0.98 -3.80 -25.66
N SER A 56 1.65 -2.92 -26.40
CA SER A 56 2.99 -3.21 -26.96
C SER A 56 4.11 -2.94 -25.94
N THR A 57 5.29 -3.49 -26.19
CA THR A 57 6.49 -3.19 -25.38
C THR A 57 6.85 -1.71 -25.39
N ARG A 58 6.67 -1.02 -26.53
CA ARG A 58 6.84 0.44 -26.61
C ARG A 58 5.89 1.17 -25.66
N ASN A 59 4.63 0.75 -25.63
CA ASN A 59 3.61 1.29 -24.73
C ASN A 59 3.97 1.07 -23.25
N PHE A 60 4.61 -0.05 -22.91
CA PHE A 60 5.13 -0.28 -21.56
C PHE A 60 6.18 0.77 -21.18
N TYR A 61 7.21 0.94 -22.01
CA TYR A 61 8.31 1.87 -21.73
C TYR A 61 7.88 3.34 -21.73
N GLU A 62 6.77 3.69 -22.38
CA GLU A 62 6.15 5.02 -22.27
C GLU A 62 5.53 5.30 -20.89
N GLU A 63 5.12 4.26 -20.15
CA GLU A 63 4.52 4.39 -18.81
C GLU A 63 5.48 4.05 -17.67
N PHE A 64 6.37 3.08 -17.87
CA PHE A 64 7.28 2.57 -16.84
C PHE A 64 8.66 2.27 -17.44
N PRO A 65 9.76 2.77 -16.85
CA PRO A 65 11.10 2.51 -17.37
C PRO A 65 11.52 1.04 -17.26
N ASN A 66 10.98 0.29 -16.30
CA ASN A 66 11.28 -1.11 -16.04
C ASN A 66 10.16 -1.76 -15.19
N ARG A 67 10.29 -3.06 -14.89
CA ARG A 67 9.34 -3.80 -14.03
C ARG A 67 9.34 -3.32 -12.58
N GLU A 68 10.49 -2.87 -12.06
CA GLU A 68 10.60 -2.35 -10.69
C GLU A 68 9.73 -1.11 -10.50
N ALA A 69 9.71 -0.20 -11.49
CA ALA A 69 8.87 0.99 -11.45
C ALA A 69 7.37 0.66 -11.46
N LEU A 70 6.96 -0.43 -12.14
CA LEU A 70 5.59 -0.93 -12.07
C LEU A 70 5.28 -1.52 -10.70
N LEU A 71 6.20 -2.30 -10.12
CA LEU A 71 6.05 -2.86 -8.77
C LEU A 71 5.96 -1.75 -7.71
N ILE A 72 6.82 -0.75 -7.77
CA ILE A 72 6.79 0.44 -6.90
C ILE A 72 5.44 1.16 -7.04
N ALA A 73 4.96 1.40 -8.26
CA ALA A 73 3.67 2.05 -8.46
C ALA A 73 2.49 1.25 -7.87
N LEU A 74 2.56 -0.09 -7.92
CA LEU A 74 1.56 -0.97 -7.29
C LEU A 74 1.64 -0.87 -5.77
N HIS A 75 2.84 -0.94 -5.21
CA HIS A 75 3.07 -0.76 -3.78
C HIS A 75 2.58 0.61 -3.28
N ASP A 76 2.85 1.67 -4.02
CA ASP A 76 2.35 3.03 -3.74
C ASP A 76 0.83 3.08 -3.74
N ARG A 77 0.18 2.50 -4.76
CA ARG A 77 -1.28 2.45 -4.82
C ARG A 77 -1.87 1.77 -3.60
N ILE A 78 -1.29 0.64 -3.18
CA ILE A 78 -1.75 -0.11 -2.01
C ILE A 78 -1.55 0.72 -0.74
N THR A 79 -0.35 1.26 -0.54
CA THR A 79 0.01 1.96 0.70
C THR A 79 -0.70 3.30 0.83
N HIS A 80 -0.88 4.05 -0.27
CA HIS A 80 -1.70 5.25 -0.26
C HIS A 80 -3.16 4.96 0.05
N ARG A 81 -3.73 3.88 -0.50
CA ARG A 81 -5.12 3.51 -0.20
C ARG A 81 -5.28 3.12 1.27
N ALA A 82 -4.32 2.37 1.82
CA ALA A 82 -4.34 1.97 3.23
C ALA A 82 -4.19 3.19 4.15
N ALA A 83 -3.24 4.09 3.85
CA ALA A 83 -3.06 5.33 4.60
C ALA A 83 -4.31 6.23 4.54
N GLY A 84 -4.93 6.38 3.36
CA GLY A 84 -6.18 7.13 3.20
C GLY A 84 -7.31 6.56 4.05
N ALA A 85 -7.51 5.24 4.01
CA ALA A 85 -8.54 4.57 4.79
C ALA A 85 -8.32 4.72 6.31
N VAL A 86 -7.07 4.66 6.79
CA VAL A 86 -6.73 4.90 8.20
C VAL A 86 -7.02 6.35 8.59
N THR A 87 -6.62 7.32 7.77
CA THR A 87 -6.89 8.74 8.01
C THR A 87 -8.39 9.03 8.09
N GLU A 88 -9.18 8.50 7.15
CA GLU A 88 -10.65 8.63 7.16
C GLU A 88 -11.25 8.02 8.44
N ALA A 89 -10.83 6.81 8.81
CA ALA A 89 -11.32 6.13 10.01
C ALA A 89 -10.98 6.88 11.32
N LEU A 90 -9.84 7.57 11.37
CA LEU A 90 -9.43 8.37 12.53
C LEU A 90 -10.12 9.73 12.60
N ALA A 91 -10.48 10.32 11.46
CA ALA A 91 -11.26 11.55 11.42
C ALA A 91 -12.65 11.35 12.03
N ASP A 92 -13.27 10.19 11.79
CA ASP A 92 -14.56 9.83 12.38
C ASP A 92 -14.49 9.46 13.88
N ALA A 93 -13.28 9.40 14.45
CA ALA A 93 -13.00 8.92 15.80
C ALA A 93 -12.07 9.86 16.60
N GLU A 94 -12.18 11.18 16.34
CA GLU A 94 -11.35 12.20 16.99
C GLU A 94 -11.46 12.15 18.53
N ASP A 95 -12.68 12.01 19.05
CA ASP A 95 -12.99 11.98 20.48
C ASP A 95 -12.99 10.56 21.10
N ALA A 96 -12.66 9.53 20.32
CA ALA A 96 -12.65 8.16 20.80
C ALA A 96 -11.37 7.85 21.60
N ASP A 97 -11.50 6.90 22.54
CA ASP A 97 -10.34 6.38 23.27
C ASP A 97 -9.32 5.70 22.34
N LEU A 98 -8.07 5.58 22.80
CA LEU A 98 -6.97 4.98 22.05
C LEU A 98 -7.29 3.56 21.57
N ALA A 99 -7.95 2.73 22.39
CA ALA A 99 -8.27 1.35 22.02
C ALA A 99 -9.19 1.32 20.80
N ARG A 100 -10.22 2.17 20.77
CA ARG A 100 -11.15 2.29 19.65
C ARG A 100 -10.47 2.87 18.41
N ARG A 101 -9.59 3.85 18.56
CA ARG A 101 -8.80 4.42 17.44
C ARG A 101 -7.86 3.39 16.82
N ILE A 102 -7.21 2.57 17.65
CA ILE A 102 -6.38 1.43 17.18
C ILE A 102 -7.25 0.44 16.42
N GLU A 103 -8.41 0.06 16.96
CA GLU A 103 -9.31 -0.89 16.32
C GLU A 103 -9.75 -0.40 14.93
N LEU A 104 -10.19 0.86 14.84
CA LEU A 104 -10.63 1.47 13.58
C LEU A 104 -9.50 1.56 12.56
N SER A 105 -8.30 1.99 12.99
CA SER A 105 -7.12 2.07 12.13
C SER A 105 -6.69 0.70 11.63
N ALA A 106 -6.58 -0.29 12.53
CA ALA A 106 -6.21 -1.65 12.18
C ALA A 106 -7.23 -2.28 11.23
N ARG A 107 -8.53 -2.10 11.49
CA ARG A 107 -9.61 -2.57 10.61
C ARG A 107 -9.53 -1.92 9.23
N ALA A 108 -9.35 -0.61 9.14
CA ALA A 108 -9.25 0.10 7.87
C ALA A 108 -8.03 -0.33 7.04
N TYR A 109 -6.88 -0.49 7.71
CA TYR A 109 -5.66 -0.99 7.10
C TYR A 109 -5.85 -2.41 6.56
N LEU A 110 -6.31 -3.34 7.41
CA LEU A 110 -6.51 -4.74 7.05
C LEU A 110 -7.58 -4.92 5.98
N ALA A 111 -8.71 -4.21 6.07
CA ALA A 111 -9.75 -4.24 5.04
C ALA A 111 -9.23 -3.78 3.67
N THR A 112 -8.18 -2.96 3.63
CA THR A 112 -7.53 -2.55 2.39
C THR A 112 -6.51 -3.59 1.93
N THR A 113 -5.52 -3.92 2.76
CA THR A 113 -4.37 -4.75 2.38
C THR A 113 -4.69 -6.23 2.28
N ALA A 114 -5.67 -6.71 3.06
CA ALA A 114 -6.18 -8.07 3.06
C ALA A 114 -7.56 -8.20 2.37
N SER A 115 -7.93 -7.26 1.49
CA SER A 115 -9.11 -7.43 0.62
C SER A 115 -8.87 -8.45 -0.50
N ASP A 116 -7.63 -8.55 -0.96
CA ASP A 116 -7.20 -9.40 -2.05
C ASP A 116 -5.80 -9.96 -1.70
N PRO A 117 -5.61 -11.29 -1.70
CA PRO A 117 -4.31 -11.90 -1.43
C PRO A 117 -3.17 -11.36 -2.31
N ARG A 118 -3.48 -10.91 -3.53
CA ARG A 118 -2.50 -10.29 -4.43
C ARG A 118 -1.98 -8.96 -3.89
N TRP A 119 -2.85 -8.18 -3.23
CA TRP A 119 -2.46 -6.92 -2.59
C TRP A 119 -1.51 -7.18 -1.42
N ALA A 120 -1.89 -8.11 -0.53
CA ALA A 120 -1.06 -8.53 0.59
C ALA A 120 0.31 -9.05 0.11
N ARG A 121 0.31 -9.91 -0.92
CA ARG A 121 1.55 -10.45 -1.50
C ARG A 121 2.45 -9.34 -2.06
N ILE A 122 1.90 -8.39 -2.81
CA ILE A 122 2.69 -7.27 -3.33
C ILE A 122 3.22 -6.40 -2.19
N ALA A 123 2.38 -6.03 -1.23
CA ALA A 123 2.74 -5.12 -0.14
C ALA A 123 3.81 -5.69 0.81
N HIS A 124 3.83 -7.02 1.00
CA HIS A 124 4.64 -7.64 2.06
C HIS A 124 5.68 -8.65 1.55
N VAL A 125 5.52 -9.21 0.35
CA VAL A 125 6.41 -10.26 -0.18
C VAL A 125 7.21 -9.75 -1.38
N GLU A 126 6.53 -9.32 -2.44
CA GLU A 126 7.20 -9.05 -3.72
C GLU A 126 8.08 -7.81 -3.68
N VAL A 127 7.83 -6.85 -2.79
CA VAL A 127 8.68 -5.66 -2.63
C VAL A 127 9.95 -5.91 -1.83
N VAL A 128 10.13 -7.10 -1.24
CA VAL A 128 11.27 -7.39 -0.37
C VAL A 128 12.41 -7.99 -1.18
N GLY A 129 13.60 -7.40 -1.08
CA GLY A 129 14.83 -7.98 -1.65
C GLY A 129 14.95 -7.94 -3.17
N VAL A 130 14.11 -7.18 -3.87
CA VAL A 130 14.15 -7.04 -5.34
C VAL A 130 15.38 -6.26 -5.81
N SER A 131 15.59 -5.06 -5.26
CA SER A 131 16.72 -4.19 -5.58
C SER A 131 16.90 -3.16 -4.47
N THR A 132 18.05 -2.47 -4.45
CA THR A 132 18.30 -1.37 -3.51
C THR A 132 17.26 -0.26 -3.64
N ALA A 133 16.81 0.05 -4.85
CA ALA A 133 15.83 1.11 -5.10
C ALA A 133 14.45 0.75 -4.54
N VAL A 134 14.00 -0.49 -4.73
CA VAL A 134 12.74 -0.98 -4.16
C VAL A 134 12.83 -1.04 -2.63
N GLU A 135 13.98 -1.46 -2.08
CA GLU A 135 14.18 -1.50 -0.63
C GLU A 135 14.17 -0.11 0.00
N GLN A 136 14.83 0.88 -0.62
CA GLN A 136 14.77 2.27 -0.18
C GLN A 136 13.33 2.78 -0.16
N HIS A 137 12.58 2.53 -1.23
CA HIS A 137 11.16 2.88 -1.31
C HIS A 137 10.33 2.24 -0.19
N ARG A 138 10.55 0.95 0.10
CA ARG A 138 9.88 0.22 1.18
C ARG A 138 10.22 0.82 2.55
N LEU A 139 11.48 1.16 2.79
CA LEU A 139 11.95 1.77 4.04
C LEU A 139 11.38 3.18 4.25
N GLU A 140 11.22 3.97 3.18
CA GLU A 140 10.54 5.27 3.27
C GLU A 140 9.09 5.15 3.73
N TRP A 141 8.35 4.19 3.16
CA TRP A 141 6.99 3.90 3.61
C TRP A 141 6.95 3.39 5.05
N ARG A 142 7.90 2.53 5.43
CA ARG A 142 8.02 2.06 6.81
C ARG A 142 8.25 3.22 7.79
N ARG A 143 9.12 4.15 7.43
CA ARG A 143 9.39 5.37 8.22
C ARG A 143 8.12 6.19 8.43
N ARG A 144 7.33 6.43 7.37
CA ARG A 144 6.05 7.17 7.48
C ARG A 144 5.07 6.50 8.44
N TRP A 145 4.96 5.17 8.39
CA TRP A 145 4.12 4.41 9.33
C TRP A 145 4.65 4.46 10.77
N THR A 146 5.97 4.40 10.95
CA THR A 146 6.61 4.54 12.26
C THR A 146 6.32 5.91 12.87
N GLU A 147 6.55 6.99 12.12
CA GLU A 147 6.25 8.37 12.55
C GLU A 147 4.77 8.55 12.92
N PHE A 148 3.86 7.98 12.13
CA PHE A 148 2.42 7.99 12.42
C PHE A 148 2.06 7.29 13.73
N LEU A 149 2.57 6.07 13.95
CA LEU A 149 2.28 5.30 15.17
C LEU A 149 2.86 5.97 16.42
N GLU A 150 4.07 6.55 16.32
CA GLU A 150 4.68 7.34 17.40
C GLU A 150 3.83 8.56 17.78
N ALA A 151 3.30 9.27 16.78
CA ALA A 151 2.44 10.42 17.01
C ALA A 151 1.14 10.02 17.71
N GLU A 152 0.49 8.93 17.29
CA GLU A 152 -0.73 8.44 17.94
C GLU A 152 -0.49 7.97 19.38
N ALA A 153 0.62 7.26 19.64
CA ALA A 153 1.00 6.84 20.99
C ALA A 153 1.30 8.04 21.89
N THR A 154 2.02 9.04 21.37
CA THR A 154 2.34 10.29 22.10
C THR A 154 1.07 11.09 22.43
N ARG A 155 0.12 11.15 21.49
CA ARG A 155 -1.19 11.81 21.70
C ARG A 155 -1.98 11.18 22.85
N ALA A 156 -1.84 9.86 23.05
CA ALA A 156 -2.52 9.11 24.10
C ALA A 156 -1.91 9.27 25.50
N VAL A 157 -0.72 9.88 25.63
CA VAL A 157 -0.08 10.12 26.94
C VAL A 157 -0.84 11.16 27.75
N GLN A 158 -1.27 12.27 27.13
CA GLN A 158 -1.99 13.35 27.82
C GLN A 158 -3.29 12.90 28.51
N PRO A 159 -4.19 12.12 27.87
CA PRO A 159 -5.38 11.59 28.54
C PRO A 159 -5.08 10.44 29.52
N GLY A 160 -3.83 9.99 29.65
CA GLY A 160 -3.45 8.88 30.52
C GLY A 160 -3.76 7.49 29.94
N GLU A 161 -3.93 7.39 28.63
CA GLU A 161 -4.23 6.15 27.90
C GLU A 161 -2.96 5.40 27.45
N ALA A 162 -1.78 6.01 27.64
CA ALA A 162 -0.47 5.42 27.36
C ALA A 162 0.58 5.96 28.34
N CYS A 163 1.64 5.18 28.61
CA CYS A 163 2.75 5.61 29.44
C CYS A 163 3.65 6.67 28.75
N GLU A 164 4.31 7.56 29.50
CA GLU A 164 5.28 8.49 28.91
C GLU A 164 6.63 7.79 28.68
N ARG A 165 6.94 7.42 27.43
CA ARG A 165 8.22 6.80 27.04
C ARG A 165 8.51 6.95 25.54
N ASP A 166 9.69 6.52 25.11
CA ASP A 166 10.03 6.41 23.69
C ASP A 166 9.28 5.23 23.04
N TYR A 167 8.51 5.53 21.99
CA TYR A 167 7.71 4.57 21.24
C TYR A 167 8.35 4.10 19.93
N HIS A 168 9.55 4.56 19.58
CA HIS A 168 10.16 4.25 18.28
C HIS A 168 10.29 2.74 18.01
N LEU A 169 10.94 2.03 18.94
CA LEU A 169 11.11 0.58 18.81
C LEU A 169 9.77 -0.17 18.91
N THR A 170 8.81 0.37 19.67
CA THR A 170 7.44 -0.17 19.74
C THR A 170 6.74 -0.09 18.39
N ALA A 171 6.78 1.07 17.72
CA ALA A 171 6.21 1.27 16.39
C ALA A 171 6.87 0.36 15.35
N VAL A 172 8.21 0.25 15.37
CA VAL A 172 8.96 -0.65 14.47
C VAL A 172 8.56 -2.11 14.68
N ALA A 173 8.44 -2.56 15.93
CA ALA A 173 8.02 -3.93 16.25
C ALA A 173 6.57 -4.20 15.84
N PHE A 174 5.67 -3.25 16.09
CA PHE A 174 4.25 -3.38 15.74
C PHE A 174 4.03 -3.46 14.23
N ILE A 175 4.75 -2.66 13.43
CA ILE A 175 4.75 -2.80 11.96
C ILE A 175 5.22 -4.19 11.54
N GLY A 176 6.22 -4.75 12.23
CA GLY A 176 6.66 -6.13 12.01
C GLY A 176 5.54 -7.15 12.26
N ALA A 177 4.81 -7.01 13.37
CA ALA A 177 3.68 -7.88 13.70
C ALA A 177 2.54 -7.77 12.67
N VAL A 178 2.18 -6.55 12.25
CA VAL A 178 1.17 -6.32 11.20
C VAL A 178 1.60 -6.98 9.88
N ASN A 179 2.85 -6.75 9.45
CA ASN A 179 3.38 -7.34 8.22
C ASN A 179 3.32 -8.87 8.25
N GLU A 180 3.73 -9.49 9.36
CA GLU A 180 3.72 -10.95 9.50
C GLU A 180 2.29 -11.51 9.53
N LEU A 181 1.36 -10.85 10.23
CA LEU A 181 -0.05 -11.27 10.27
C LEU A 181 -0.71 -11.20 8.90
N VAL A 182 -0.49 -10.13 8.14
CA VAL A 182 -1.02 -10.00 6.77
C VAL A 182 -0.35 -10.99 5.81
N TYR A 183 0.96 -11.20 5.95
CA TYR A 183 1.68 -12.21 5.19
C TYR A 183 1.12 -13.62 5.46
N HIS A 184 1.02 -14.01 6.72
CA HIS A 184 0.43 -15.28 7.16
C HIS A 184 -1.00 -15.44 6.61
N TRP A 185 -1.83 -14.39 6.69
CA TRP A 185 -3.17 -14.40 6.10
C TRP A 185 -3.16 -14.62 4.57
N SER A 186 -2.16 -14.10 3.87
CA SER A 186 -2.07 -14.20 2.41
C SER A 186 -1.67 -15.59 1.88
N ILE A 187 -0.79 -16.30 2.60
CA ILE A 187 -0.18 -17.55 2.12
C ILE A 187 -0.89 -18.83 2.58
N HIS A 188 -1.63 -18.79 3.69
CA HIS A 188 -2.23 -19.99 4.27
C HIS A 188 -3.68 -20.21 3.80
N GLY A 189 -4.03 -21.48 3.54
CA GLY A 189 -5.33 -21.87 2.98
C GLY A 189 -6.53 -21.67 3.92
N ARG A 190 -6.30 -21.55 5.23
CA ARG A 190 -7.34 -21.21 6.23
C ARG A 190 -7.05 -19.81 6.76
N ARG A 191 -7.72 -18.82 6.19
CA ARG A 191 -7.55 -17.41 6.53
C ARG A 191 -8.36 -17.06 7.79
N PRO A 192 -7.74 -16.49 8.83
CA PRO A 192 -8.48 -15.88 9.93
C PRO A 192 -9.43 -14.79 9.39
N SER A 193 -10.51 -14.51 10.11
CA SER A 193 -11.37 -13.39 9.77
C SER A 193 -10.60 -12.07 9.97
N LEU A 194 -11.00 -11.01 9.26
CA LEU A 194 -10.42 -9.69 9.51
C LEU A 194 -10.69 -9.24 10.96
N ASP A 195 -11.82 -9.65 11.53
CA ASP A 195 -12.15 -9.37 12.94
C ASP A 195 -11.15 -10.03 13.90
N ASP A 196 -10.74 -11.27 13.65
CA ASP A 196 -9.74 -11.95 14.48
C ASP A 196 -8.37 -11.25 14.41
N LEU A 197 -7.96 -10.85 13.20
CA LEU A 197 -6.71 -10.12 13.00
C LEU A 197 -6.75 -8.74 13.67
N THR A 198 -7.84 -8.00 13.48
CA THR A 198 -8.03 -6.70 14.13
C THR A 198 -7.99 -6.84 15.65
N ALA A 199 -8.71 -7.82 16.20
CA ALA A 199 -8.74 -8.05 17.65
C ALA A 199 -7.35 -8.40 18.21
N GLU A 200 -6.55 -9.18 17.49
CA GLU A 200 -5.18 -9.50 17.90
C GLU A 200 -4.26 -8.27 17.85
N LEU A 201 -4.35 -7.45 16.79
CA LEU A 201 -3.59 -6.20 16.70
C LEU A 201 -3.94 -5.22 17.82
N VAL A 202 -5.23 -5.09 18.18
CA VAL A 202 -5.67 -4.27 19.31
C VAL A 202 -5.09 -4.79 20.62
N ARG A 203 -5.17 -6.10 20.87
CA ARG A 203 -4.60 -6.72 22.08
C ARG A 203 -3.10 -6.43 22.21
N LEU A 204 -2.35 -6.61 21.13
CA LEU A 204 -0.90 -6.34 21.11
C LEU A 204 -0.61 -4.87 21.37
N ALA A 205 -1.29 -3.95 20.67
CA ALA A 205 -1.05 -2.52 20.81
C ALA A 205 -1.39 -2.03 22.23
N VAL A 206 -2.57 -2.32 22.75
CA VAL A 206 -3.00 -1.91 24.09
C VAL A 206 -2.07 -2.49 25.17
N GLY A 207 -1.69 -3.77 25.06
CA GLY A 207 -0.77 -4.40 26.00
C GLY A 207 0.60 -3.72 26.05
N ILE A 208 1.14 -3.32 24.89
CA ILE A 208 2.46 -2.67 24.81
C ILE A 208 2.42 -1.21 25.30
N LEU A 209 1.31 -0.49 25.06
CA LEU A 209 1.16 0.93 25.42
C LEU A 209 0.94 1.15 26.93
N MET A 210 0.33 0.17 27.62
CA MET A 210 0.08 0.22 29.06
C MET A 210 1.24 -0.36 29.91
N THR A 211 2.31 -0.79 29.26
CA THR A 211 3.52 -1.29 29.93
C THR A 211 4.59 -0.19 29.92
N PRO A 212 5.12 0.22 31.09
CA PRO A 212 6.15 1.26 31.20
C PRO A 212 7.49 0.85 30.58
#